data_AF-A0A0A2MH93-F1
#
_entry.id   AF-A0A0A2MH93-F1
#
_cell.length_a   1.000
_cell.length_b   1.000
_cell.length_c   1.000
_cell.angle_alpha   90.00
_cell.angle_beta   90.00
_cell.angle_gamma   90.00
#
_symmetry.space_group_name_H-M   'P 1'
#
loop_
_entity.id
_entity.type
_entity.pdbx_description
1 polymer ?
#
loop_
_entity_poly.entity_id
_entity_poly.type
_entity_poly.pdbx_seq_one_letter_code
_entity_poly.pdbx_strand_id
1 'polypeptide(L)'
;MKFLVNIVLFLFITFLATPTIISVLEESVDTSVVYTYSEEEIHKEVKEIPMNIGEILQIPMVPSLQKSTVINTENEQKHDNVSEEIFSPPPELV
;
A
#
# COMPACT_ATOMS: atom_id res chain seq x y z
N MET A 1 -39.96 -2.24 7.97
CA MET A 1 -39.88 -2.06 6.49
C MET A 1 -39.25 -0.73 6.09
N LYS A 2 -39.85 0.43 6.40
CA LYS A 2 -39.29 1.75 5.99
C LYS A 2 -37.84 2.02 6.43
N PHE A 3 -37.47 1.64 7.65
CA PHE A 3 -36.10 1.83 8.16
C PHE A 3 -35.05 1.03 7.38
N LEU A 4 -35.35 -0.24 7.08
CA LEU A 4 -34.44 -1.11 6.32
C LEU A 4 -34.33 -0.67 4.86
N VAL A 5 -35.44 -0.22 4.26
CA VAL A 5 -35.44 0.42 2.93
C VAL A 5 -34.56 1.66 2.93
N ASN A 6 -34.64 2.51 3.95
CA ASN A 6 -33.80 3.71 4.05
C ASN A 6 -32.31 3.37 4.19
N ILE A 7 -31.94 2.31 4.92
CA ILE A 7 -30.55 1.85 5.01
C ILE A 7 -30.03 1.39 3.65
N VAL A 8 -30.80 0.54 2.96
CA VAL A 8 -30.41 0.03 1.62
C VAL A 8 -30.32 1.19 0.62
N LEU A 9 -31.26 2.13 0.67
CA LEU A 9 -31.26 3.31 -0.18
C LEU A 9 -30.05 4.21 0.10
N PHE A 10 -29.71 4.41 1.37
CA PHE A 10 -28.52 5.16 1.76
C PHE A 10 -27.24 4.50 1.27
N LEU A 11 -27.11 3.18 1.45
CA LEU A 11 -25.96 2.41 0.97
C LEU A 11 -25.85 2.49 -0.56
N PHE A 12 -26.97 2.40 -1.27
CA PHE A 12 -26.98 2.49 -2.73
C PHE A 12 -26.54 3.87 -3.24
N ILE A 13 -27.08 4.95 -2.65
CA ILE A 13 -26.73 6.32 -3.04
C ILE A 13 -25.26 6.62 -2.74
N THR A 14 -24.79 6.23 -1.55
CA THR A 14 -23.39 6.44 -1.16
C THR A 14 -22.46 5.62 -2.04
N PHE A 15 -22.79 4.37 -2.34
CA PHE A 15 -22.01 3.52 -3.24
C PHE A 15 -21.84 4.16 -4.64
N LEU A 16 -22.93 4.68 -5.23
CA LEU A 16 -22.87 5.38 -6.52
C LEU A 16 -22.06 6.68 -6.48
N ALA A 17 -22.19 7.45 -5.38
CA ALA A 17 -21.57 8.76 -5.25
C ALA A 17 -20.08 8.69 -4.86
N THR A 18 -19.65 7.59 -4.23
CA THR A 18 -18.29 7.40 -3.68
C THR A 18 -17.17 7.71 -4.69
N PRO A 19 -17.11 7.08 -5.89
CA PRO A 19 -16.02 7.35 -6.82
C PRO A 19 -15.99 8.80 -7.30
N THR A 20 -17.16 9.42 -7.48
CA THR A 20 -17.29 10.84 -7.87
C THR A 20 -16.81 11.78 -6.77
N ILE A 21 -17.20 11.55 -5.52
CA ILE A 21 -16.78 12.39 -4.38
C ILE A 21 -15.26 12.30 -4.18
N ILE A 22 -14.70 11.09 -4.26
CA ILE A 22 -13.27 10.84 -4.13
C ILE A 22 -12.49 11.51 -5.28
N SER A 23 -12.98 11.37 -6.52
CA SER A 23 -12.36 11.99 -7.68
C SER A 23 -12.36 13.52 -7.63
N VAL A 24 -13.37 14.14 -6.99
CA VAL A 24 -13.42 15.59 -6.78
C VAL A 24 -12.48 16.03 -5.65
N LEU A 25 -12.32 15.20 -4.61
CA LEU A 25 -11.47 15.53 -3.47
C LEU A 25 -9.98 15.42 -3.80
N GLU A 26 -9.61 14.41 -4.60
CA GLU A 26 -8.23 14.17 -4.99
C GLU A 26 -8.16 13.55 -6.39
N GLU A 27 -7.63 14.33 -7.34
CA GLU A 27 -7.57 13.98 -8.77
C GLU A 27 -6.63 12.80 -9.05
N SER A 28 -5.68 12.52 -8.15
CA SER A 28 -4.73 11.41 -8.26
C SER A 28 -5.18 10.09 -7.62
N VAL A 29 -6.38 10.03 -7.03
CA VAL A 29 -6.86 8.79 -6.42
C VAL A 29 -7.37 7.82 -7.48
N ASP A 30 -6.79 6.62 -7.47
CA ASP A 30 -7.20 5.53 -8.34
C ASP A 30 -8.58 5.00 -7.95
N THR A 31 -9.56 5.28 -8.79
CA THR A 31 -10.96 4.82 -8.67
C THR A 31 -11.27 3.60 -9.54
N SER A 32 -10.28 3.09 -10.31
CA SER A 32 -10.45 2.00 -11.27
C SER A 32 -11.03 0.74 -10.64
N VAL A 33 -10.68 0.47 -9.38
CA VAL A 33 -11.16 -0.67 -8.59
C VAL A 33 -12.67 -0.60 -8.38
N VAL A 34 -13.21 0.58 -8.05
CA VAL A 34 -14.65 0.77 -7.80
C VAL A 34 -15.47 0.55 -9.08
N TYR A 35 -14.96 1.05 -10.21
CA TYR A 35 -15.58 0.82 -11.52
C TYR A 35 -15.47 -0.65 -11.94
N THR A 36 -14.31 -1.29 -11.74
CA THR A 36 -14.11 -2.72 -12.05
C THR A 36 -15.06 -3.63 -11.29
N TYR A 37 -15.37 -3.31 -10.02
CA TYR A 37 -16.35 -4.08 -9.24
C TYR A 37 -17.81 -3.75 -9.55
N SER A 38 -18.08 -2.61 -10.19
CA SER A 38 -19.44 -2.17 -10.56
C SER A 38 -19.84 -2.57 -11.98
N GLU A 39 -18.87 -2.76 -12.87
CA GLU A 39 -19.08 -3.29 -14.22
C GLU A 39 -19.42 -4.79 -14.17
N GLU A 40 -20.46 -5.21 -14.89
CA GLU A 40 -20.89 -6.60 -14.94
C GLU A 40 -19.83 -7.48 -15.65
N GLU A 41 -19.18 -8.32 -14.84
CA GLU A 41 -18.62 -9.63 -15.16
C GLU A 41 -17.91 -9.78 -16.52
N ILE A 42 -16.70 -9.22 -16.65
CA ILE A 42 -15.71 -9.84 -17.54
C ILE A 42 -15.28 -11.13 -16.82
N HIS A 43 -15.73 -12.28 -17.32
CA HIS A 43 -15.35 -13.63 -16.88
C HIS A 43 -13.85 -13.84 -17.07
N LYS A 44 -13.00 -13.19 -16.25
CA LYS A 44 -11.59 -13.54 -16.16
C LYS A 44 -11.56 -14.84 -15.37
N GLU A 45 -11.36 -15.94 -16.09
CA GLU A 45 -11.00 -17.23 -15.51
C GLU A 45 -9.98 -16.99 -14.39
N VAL A 46 -10.41 -17.19 -13.15
CA VAL A 46 -9.52 -17.17 -12.00
C VAL A 46 -8.58 -18.34 -12.21
N LYS A 47 -7.40 -18.08 -12.75
CA LYS A 47 -6.30 -19.04 -12.73
C LYS A 47 -5.96 -19.26 -11.26
N GLU A 48 -6.56 -20.28 -10.68
CA GLU A 48 -6.18 -20.77 -9.37
C GLU A 48 -4.71 -21.13 -9.44
N ILE A 49 -3.88 -20.32 -8.77
CA ILE A 49 -2.49 -20.67 -8.52
C ILE A 49 -2.57 -21.71 -7.41
N PRO A 50 -2.13 -22.97 -7.62
CA PRO A 50 -2.14 -23.98 -6.58
C PRO A 50 -1.07 -23.60 -5.54
N MET A 51 -1.44 -22.71 -4.63
CA MET A 51 -0.59 -22.31 -3.51
C MET A 51 -0.89 -23.24 -2.35
N ASN A 52 0.12 -24.01 -1.94
CA ASN A 52 0.01 -24.89 -0.81
C ASN A 52 -0.12 -24.02 0.47
N ILE A 53 -1.27 -24.11 1.16
CA ILE A 53 -1.48 -23.40 2.45
C ILE A 53 -0.35 -23.65 3.46
N GLY A 54 0.32 -24.81 3.38
CA GLY A 54 1.48 -25.15 4.20
C GLY A 54 2.69 -24.25 3.97
N GLU A 55 2.83 -23.63 2.79
CA GLU A 55 3.91 -22.66 2.52
C GLU A 55 3.62 -21.28 3.12
N ILE A 56 2.36 -20.87 3.16
CA ILE A 56 1.91 -19.57 3.68
C ILE A 56 1.98 -19.53 5.21
N LEU A 57 1.69 -20.66 5.87
CA LEU A 57 1.66 -20.79 7.32
C LEU A 57 3.03 -21.04 7.98
N GLN A 58 4.12 -20.99 7.22
CA GLN A 58 5.47 -20.98 7.78
C GLN A 58 5.76 -19.63 8.42
N ILE A 59 5.07 -19.33 9.53
CA ILE A 59 5.46 -18.27 10.44
C ILE A 59 6.75 -18.79 11.11
N PRO A 60 7.93 -18.22 10.83
CA PRO A 60 9.13 -18.63 11.53
C PRO A 60 8.89 -18.36 13.01
N MET A 61 8.87 -19.43 13.81
CA MET A 61 8.84 -19.30 15.26
C MET A 61 10.13 -18.62 15.67
N VAL A 62 10.07 -17.31 15.92
CA VAL A 62 11.20 -16.56 16.47
C VAL A 62 11.32 -16.99 17.93
N PRO A 63 12.36 -17.75 18.34
CA PRO A 63 12.57 -18.01 19.75
C PRO A 63 12.74 -16.66 20.43
N SER A 64 12.03 -16.45 21.55
CA SER A 64 12.12 -15.23 22.35
C SER A 64 13.59 -14.84 22.54
N LEU A 65 14.01 -13.77 21.87
CA LEU A 65 15.37 -13.26 21.96
C LEU A 65 15.59 -12.89 23.43
N GLN A 66 16.52 -13.61 24.06
CA GLN A 66 16.95 -13.34 25.42
C GLN A 66 17.36 -11.87 25.54
N LYS A 67 17.02 -11.27 26.70
CA LYS A 67 17.24 -9.87 27.10
C LYS A 67 18.35 -9.15 26.30
N SER A 68 17.96 -8.02 25.72
CA SER A 68 18.85 -6.98 25.18
C SER A 68 20.09 -6.81 26.07
N THR A 69 21.25 -7.20 25.54
CA THR A 69 22.53 -6.80 26.10
C THR A 69 22.78 -5.35 25.70
N VAL A 70 23.30 -4.55 26.64
CA VAL A 70 23.73 -3.17 26.39
C VAL A 70 24.59 -3.15 25.12
N ILE A 71 24.15 -2.39 24.11
CA ILE A 71 24.92 -2.18 22.88
C ILE A 71 26.11 -1.30 23.26
N ASN A 72 27.27 -1.92 23.51
CA ASN A 72 28.53 -1.18 23.63
C ASN A 72 29.00 -0.86 22.20
N THR A 73 28.75 0.38 21.76
CA THR A 73 29.31 0.95 20.53
C THR A 73 30.78 1.31 20.73
N GLU A 74 31.63 0.31 20.99
CA GLU A 74 33.08 0.52 21.14
C GLU A 74 33.75 0.90 19.80
N ASN A 75 33.11 0.59 18.67
CA ASN A 75 33.61 0.90 17.32
C ASN A 75 32.60 1.68 16.49
N GLU A 76 32.18 2.86 16.94
CA GLU A 76 31.61 3.83 15.99
C GLU A 76 32.72 4.30 15.06
N GLN A 77 32.78 3.74 13.85
CA GLN A 77 33.49 4.38 12.75
C GLN A 77 32.70 5.66 12.40
N LYS A 78 33.06 6.76 13.06
CA LYS A 78 32.57 8.09 12.71
C LYS A 78 33.04 8.43 11.30
N HIS A 79 32.16 8.24 10.32
CA HIS A 79 32.36 8.76 8.98
C HIS A 79 31.92 10.24 8.96
N ASP A 80 32.56 11.06 9.78
CA ASP A 80 32.33 12.52 9.87
C ASP A 80 32.88 13.27 8.63
N ASN A 81 33.46 12.56 7.66
CA ASN A 81 34.16 13.14 6.51
C ASN A 81 33.73 12.53 5.16
N VAL A 82 32.44 12.29 4.96
CA VAL A 82 31.87 12.21 3.61
C VAL A 82 31.29 13.58 3.29
N SER A 83 32.13 14.50 2.84
CA SER A 83 31.67 15.59 1.99
C SER A 83 31.63 15.03 0.56
N GLU A 84 30.44 14.79 0.03
CA GLU A 84 30.29 14.70 -1.42
C GLU A 84 30.63 16.07 -1.99
N GLU A 85 31.84 16.22 -2.55
CA GLU A 85 32.16 17.36 -3.38
C GLU A 85 31.34 17.22 -4.67
N ILE A 86 30.13 17.78 -4.66
CA ILE A 86 29.26 17.78 -5.84
C ILE A 86 29.85 18.78 -6.83
N PHE A 87 30.78 18.30 -7.66
CA PHE A 87 31.34 19.10 -8.74
C PHE A 87 30.43 18.97 -9.98
N SER A 88 29.41 19.83 -10.08
CA SER A 88 28.69 20.01 -11.33
C SER A 88 29.51 20.92 -12.26
N PRO A 89 29.94 20.47 -13.44
CA PRO A 89 30.64 21.34 -14.37
C PRO A 89 29.74 22.51 -14.83
N PRO A 90 30.30 23.66 -15.19
CA PRO A 90 29.52 24.82 -15.63
C PRO A 90 28.68 24.46 -16.87
N PRO A 91 27.44 24.98 -16.99
CA PRO A 91 26.65 24.81 -18.20
C PRO A 91 27.37 25.47 -19.38
N GLU A 92 27.47 24.76 -20.51
CA GLU A 92 27.93 25.36 -21.77
C GLU A 92 26.97 26.49 -22.17
N LEU A 93 27.50 27.70 -22.32
CA LEU A 93 26.76 28.83 -22.87
C LEU A 93 26.66 28.64 -24.38
N VAL A 94 25.57 28.04 -24.85
CA VAL A 94 25.09 28.14 -26.23
C VAL A 94 24.13 29.29 -26.38
#